data_AF-X1EMH7-F1
#
_entry.id   AF-X1EMH7-F1
#
_cell.length_a   1.000
_cell.length_b   1.000
_cell.length_c   1.000
_cell.angle_alpha   90.00
_cell.angle_beta   90.00
_cell.angle_gamma   90.00
#
_symmetry.space_group_name_H-M   'P 1'
#
loop_
_entity.id
_entity.type
_entity.pdbx_description
1 polymer ?
#
loop_
_entity_poly.entity_id
_entity_poly.type
_entity_poly.pdbx_seq_one_letter_code
_entity_poly.pdbx_strand_id
1 'polypeptide(L)'
;LPEKVIAFILRNLSKKIMRKDGTLMFSNIANDNPFRPWIDLIGNWALIERNEKEMRKLLAITGCKEQKLTKESTGLTWIATAS
;
A
#
# COMPACT_ATOMS: atom_id res chain seq x y z
N LEU A 1 8.03 2.07 -4.54
CA LEU A 1 9.39 1.88 -3.99
C LEU A 1 9.86 0.46 -4.33
N PRO A 2 11.18 0.21 -4.43
CA PRO A 2 11.68 -1.16 -4.59
C PRO A 2 11.13 -2.08 -3.50
N GLU A 3 10.74 -3.30 -3.85
CA GLU A 3 10.06 -4.25 -2.95
C GLU A 3 10.84 -4.49 -1.64
N LYS A 4 12.17 -4.59 -1.72
CA LYS A 4 13.04 -4.76 -0.53
C LYS A 4 12.93 -3.59 0.44
N VAL A 5 12.82 -2.36 -0.09
CA VAL A 5 12.69 -1.14 0.72
C VAL A 5 11.32 -1.08 1.38
N ILE A 6 10.24 -1.39 0.65
CA ILE A 6 8.88 -1.44 1.21
C ILE A 6 8.81 -2.50 2.31
N ALA A 7 9.34 -3.69 2.04
CA ALA A 7 9.31 -4.77 3.01
C ALA A 7 10.09 -4.41 4.29
N PHE A 8 11.23 -3.74 4.14
CA PHE A 8 11.98 -3.24 5.28
C PHE A 8 11.18 -2.20 6.08
N ILE A 9 10.57 -1.22 5.41
CA ILE A 9 9.76 -0.19 6.06
C ILE A 9 8.58 -0.80 6.80
N LEU A 10 7.74 -1.59 6.12
CA LEU A 10 6.52 -2.16 6.69
C LEU A 10 6.81 -3.04 7.92
N ARG A 11 7.85 -3.89 7.87
CA ARG A 11 8.24 -4.73 9.02
C ARG A 11 8.71 -3.90 10.22
N ASN A 12 9.49 -2.85 9.98
CA ASN A 12 10.02 -2.04 11.09
C ASN A 12 8.94 -1.14 11.67
N LEU A 13 8.07 -0.57 10.82
CA LEU A 13 6.93 0.21 11.31
C LEU A 13 6.02 -0.65 12.19
N SER A 14 5.60 -1.83 11.73
CA SER A 14 4.69 -2.68 12.50
C SER A 14 5.31 -3.23 13.78
N LYS A 15 6.60 -3.62 13.76
CA LYS A 15 7.23 -4.30 14.92
C LYS A 15 7.89 -3.38 15.93
N LYS A 16 8.40 -2.21 15.50
CA LYS A 16 9.28 -1.38 16.33
C LYS A 16 8.70 -0.01 16.67
N ILE A 17 7.79 0.50 15.84
CA ILE A 17 7.31 1.87 15.94
C ILE A 17 5.83 1.91 16.35
N MET A 18 5.03 1.01 15.78
CA MET A 18 3.61 0.94 16.06
C MET A 18 3.36 0.54 17.52
N ARG A 19 2.49 1.29 18.19
CA ARG A 19 1.98 0.93 19.52
C ARG A 19 1.15 -0.34 19.43
N LYS A 20 0.94 -1.01 20.56
CA LYS A 20 0.17 -2.27 20.64
C LYS A 20 -1.24 -2.17 20.01
N ASP A 21 -1.89 -1.03 20.15
CA ASP A 21 -3.22 -0.76 19.58
C ASP A 21 -3.16 0.26 18.43
N GLY A 22 -1.97 0.46 17.87
CA GLY A 22 -1.76 1.33 16.73
C GLY A 22 -2.25 0.70 15.42
N THR A 23 -2.55 1.53 14.43
CA THR A 23 -2.90 1.08 13.09
C THR A 23 -1.90 1.63 12.09
N LEU A 24 -1.33 0.75 11.28
CA LEU A 24 -0.53 1.12 10.13
C LEU A 24 -1.43 1.28 8.92
N MET A 25 -1.34 2.42 8.24
CA MET A 25 -2.10 2.72 7.03
C MET A 25 -1.16 3.12 5.89
N PHE A 26 -1.44 2.62 4.70
CA PHE A 26 -0.79 3.05 3.46
C PHE A 26 -1.74 2.91 2.28
N SER A 27 -1.46 3.66 1.22
CA SER A 27 -2.26 3.68 0.00
C SER A 27 -1.40 3.47 -1.23
N ASN A 28 -2.04 3.01 -2.31
CA ASN A 28 -1.40 2.85 -3.61
C ASN A 28 -2.44 3.07 -4.71
N ILE A 29 -2.02 3.61 -5.85
CA ILE A 29 -2.90 3.76 -7.01
C ILE A 29 -3.37 2.38 -7.48
N ALA A 30 -4.66 2.28 -7.75
CA ALA A 30 -5.26 1.09 -8.33
C ALA A 30 -4.89 0.98 -9.81
N ASN A 31 -4.71 -0.25 -10.29
CA ASN A 31 -4.24 -0.53 -11.65
C ASN A 31 -5.25 -0.16 -12.76
N ASP A 32 -6.49 0.13 -12.38
CA ASP A 32 -7.56 0.58 -13.26
C ASP A 32 -7.75 2.11 -13.23
N ASN A 33 -6.75 2.86 -12.77
CA ASN A 33 -6.83 4.32 -12.73
C ASN A 33 -6.75 4.93 -14.16
N PRO A 34 -7.82 5.57 -14.67
CA PRO A 34 -7.88 6.09 -16.04
C PRO A 34 -6.95 7.29 -16.24
N PHE A 35 -6.45 7.91 -15.16
CA PHE A 35 -5.50 9.02 -15.23
C PHE A 35 -4.05 8.55 -15.38
N ARG A 36 -3.79 7.24 -15.48
CA ARG A 36 -2.43 6.69 -15.63
C ARG A 36 -1.60 7.38 -16.74
N PRO A 37 -2.13 7.66 -17.94
CA PRO A 37 -1.36 8.36 -18.98
C PRO A 37 -0.93 9.78 -18.58
N TRP A 38 -1.80 10.49 -17.84
CA TRP A 38 -1.49 11.82 -17.33
C TRP A 38 -0.45 11.78 -16.20
N ILE A 39 -0.52 10.74 -15.37
CA ILE A 39 0.44 10.50 -14.28
C ILE A 39 1.83 10.21 -14.86
N ASP A 40 1.94 9.36 -15.89
CA ASP A 40 3.21 9.05 -16.55
C ASP A 40 3.82 10.27 -17.26
N LEU A 41 2.98 11.22 -17.71
CA LEU A 41 3.45 12.47 -18.32
C LEU A 41 4.15 13.41 -17.32
N ILE A 42 3.69 13.44 -16.07
CA ILE A 42 4.20 14.35 -15.04
C ILE A 42 5.37 13.76 -14.22
N GLY A 43 5.79 12.53 -14.50
CA GLY A 43 6.96 11.92 -13.87
C GLY A 43 7.00 10.39 -14.02
N ASN A 44 8.13 9.80 -13.65
CA ASN A 44 8.25 8.34 -13.62
C ASN A 44 7.67 7.79 -12.30
N TRP A 45 6.39 7.42 -12.32
CA TRP A 45 5.65 6.90 -11.17
C TRP A 45 5.61 5.36 -11.12
N ALA A 46 6.64 4.68 -11.65
CA ALA A 46 6.70 3.23 -11.87
C ALA A 46 6.58 2.31 -10.62
N LEU A 47 6.08 2.81 -9.50
CA LEU A 47 6.24 2.22 -8.19
C LEU A 47 5.08 2.46 -7.22
N ILE A 48 4.02 3.14 -7.67
CA ILE A 48 2.80 3.42 -6.89
C ILE A 48 1.53 2.79 -7.46
N GLU A 49 1.59 2.07 -8.58
CA GLU A 49 0.46 1.28 -9.06
C GLU A 49 0.60 -0.15 -8.57
N ARG A 50 -0.47 -0.70 -7.96
CA ARG A 50 -0.54 -2.11 -7.59
C ARG A 50 -1.96 -2.64 -7.78
N ASN A 51 -2.04 -3.91 -8.15
CA ASN A 51 -3.29 -4.65 -8.10
C ASN A 51 -3.56 -5.17 -6.67
N GLU A 52 -4.75 -5.73 -6.48
CA GLU A 52 -5.19 -6.26 -5.19
C GLU A 52 -4.23 -7.33 -4.63
N LYS A 53 -3.76 -8.25 -5.47
CA LYS A 53 -2.85 -9.34 -5.06
C LYS A 53 -1.53 -8.80 -4.53
N GLU A 54 -0.98 -7.77 -5.16
CA GLU A 54 0.23 -7.10 -4.71
C GLU A 54 0.00 -6.34 -3.40
N MET A 55 -1.13 -5.64 -3.26
CA MET A 55 -1.49 -4.96 -2.01
C MET A 55 -1.63 -5.95 -0.84
N ARG A 56 -2.25 -7.11 -1.08
CA ARG A 56 -2.37 -8.18 -0.08
C ARG A 56 -1.02 -8.76 0.33
N LYS A 57 -0.07 -8.89 -0.61
CA LYS A 57 1.32 -9.28 -0.28
C LYS A 57 1.98 -8.26 0.64
N LEU A 58 1.77 -6.96 0.41
CA LEU A 58 2.31 -5.91 1.28
C LEU A 58 1.70 -5.97 2.69
N LEU A 59 0.39 -6.14 2.79
CA LEU A 59 -0.30 -6.32 4.08
C LEU A 59 0.27 -7.52 4.85
N ALA A 60 0.50 -8.65 4.19
CA ALA A 60 1.06 -9.84 4.82
C ALA A 60 2.47 -9.60 5.43
N ILE A 61 3.27 -8.70 4.86
CA ILE A 61 4.61 -8.38 5.37
C ILE A 61 4.56 -7.71 6.75
N THR A 62 3.47 -7.00 7.06
CA THR A 62 3.30 -6.31 8.34
C THR A 62 3.28 -7.30 9.51
N GLY A 63 2.77 -8.51 9.28
CA GLY A 63 2.56 -9.52 10.33
C GLY A 63 1.41 -9.19 11.30
N CYS A 64 0.65 -8.12 11.05
CA CYS A 64 -0.56 -7.78 11.81
C CYS A 64 -1.66 -8.81 11.58
N LYS A 65 -2.49 -9.05 12.59
CA LYS A 65 -3.59 -10.02 12.50
C LYS A 65 -4.77 -9.44 11.75
N GLU A 66 -5.17 -8.23 12.13
CA GLU A 66 -6.28 -7.54 11.49
C GLU A 66 -5.75 -6.79 10.28
N GLN A 67 -6.21 -7.18 9.10
CA GLN A 67 -5.81 -6.59 7.83
C GLN A 67 -7.04 -6.25 7.01
N LYS A 68 -7.12 -5.03 6.51
CA LYS A 68 -8.21 -4.58 5.64
C LYS A 68 -7.63 -3.92 4.40
N LEU A 69 -8.19 -4.28 3.26
CA LEU A 69 -7.90 -3.68 1.97
C LEU A 69 -9.21 -3.25 1.33
N THR A 70 -9.34 -1.98 1.02
CA THR A 70 -10.51 -1.41 0.36
C THR A 70 -10.07 -0.49 -0.76
N LYS A 71 -10.90 -0.33 -1.78
CA LYS A 71 -10.80 0.84 -2.65
C LYS A 71 -11.48 2.02 -1.95
N GLU A 72 -10.92 3.22 -2.09
CA GLU A 72 -11.67 4.42 -1.72
C GLU A 72 -12.84 4.66 -2.70
N SER A 73 -13.73 5.59 -2.37
CA SER A 73 -14.98 5.87 -3.08
C SER A 73 -14.90 6.00 -4.60
N THR A 74 -13.81 6.54 -5.16
CA THR A 74 -13.68 6.72 -6.61
C THR A 74 -13.10 5.48 -7.31
N GLY A 75 -12.65 4.48 -6.55
CA GLY A 75 -12.07 3.25 -7.07
C GLY A 75 -10.61 3.36 -7.50
N LEU A 76 -10.04 4.57 -7.48
CA LEU A 76 -8.75 4.90 -8.07
C LEU A 76 -7.56 4.56 -7.17
N THR A 77 -7.81 4.36 -5.89
CA THR A 77 -6.78 4.15 -4.88
C THR A 77 -7.15 3.00 -3.95
N TRP A 78 -6.21 2.09 -3.72
CA TRP A 78 -6.25 1.13 -2.65
C TRP A 78 -5.87 1.77 -1.32
N ILE A 79 -6.64 1.50 -0.28
CA ILE A 79 -6.35 1.82 1.11
C ILE A 79 -6.15 0.52 1.87
N ALA A 80 -4.97 0.37 2.45
CA ALA A 80 -4.58 -0.78 3.26
C ALA A 80 -4.41 -0.35 4.72
N THR A 81 -5.04 -1.07 5.64
CA THR A 81 -4.87 -0.88 7.09
C THR A 81 -4.50 -2.19 7.76
N ALA A 82 -3.62 -2.13 8.75
CA ALA A 82 -3.13 -3.27 9.49
C ALA A 82 -2.97 -2.93 10.99
N SER A 83 -3.48 -3.79 11.87
CA SER A 83 -3.33 -3.69 13.33
C SER A 83 -3.10 -5.06 13.98
#